data_AF-A0A7L4R2U6-F1
#
_entry.id   AF-A0A7L4R2U6-F1
#
_cell.length_a   1.000
_cell.length_b   1.000
_cell.length_c   1.000
_cell.angle_alpha   90.00
_cell.angle_beta   90.00
_cell.angle_gamma   90.00
#
_symmetry.space_group_name_H-M   'P 1'
#
loop_
_entity.id
_entity.type
_entity.pdbx_description
1 polymer ?
#
loop_
_entity_poly.entity_id
_entity_poly.type
_entity_poly.pdbx_seq_one_letter_code
_entity_poly.pdbx_strand_id
1 'polypeptide(L)'
;MVMDTTNDQGTNESIKEIEIYISVKEVMTEKVITTDIEESALKVGKEMIKHNVGSIIVTKNDEAVGIITERDMVKKIIAKNKKTENVSASMLMSSPLIMIKPSTNVIDASKIMSKANIRRLVVMQNGKIVGIITDRDLLTIAPGLNTILADLIEINRKQDVMAEEEYEGGICQGFGYYVGDLAMVNGRILCESCRDEEEYYD
;
A
#
# COMPACT_ATOMS: atom_id res chain seq x y z
N MET A 1 19.02 62.48 23.24
CA MET A 1 19.94 62.72 22.11
C MET A 1 21.15 61.86 22.41
N VAL A 2 21.29 60.64 21.89
CA VAL A 2 21.23 60.24 20.48
C VAL A 2 20.64 58.82 20.40
N MET A 3 19.88 58.57 19.33
CA MET A 3 19.56 57.25 18.75
C MET A 3 20.90 56.53 18.40
N ASP A 4 21.02 55.23 18.21
CA ASP A 4 20.26 54.43 17.25
C ASP A 4 20.64 52.94 17.38
N THR A 5 19.68 52.15 16.94
CA THR A 5 19.60 50.74 16.56
C THR A 5 20.89 49.93 16.31
N THR A 6 20.91 48.72 16.87
CA THR A 6 21.25 47.52 16.08
C THR A 6 20.15 46.49 16.25
N ASN A 7 19.27 46.51 15.27
CA ASN A 7 18.22 45.54 14.98
C ASN A 7 18.90 44.27 14.47
N ASP A 8 19.04 43.25 15.32
CA ASP A 8 19.42 41.90 14.89
C ASP A 8 18.20 41.22 14.25
N GLN A 9 17.92 41.60 13.01
CA GLN A 9 17.04 40.87 12.11
C GLN A 9 17.84 40.47 10.87
N GLY A 10 18.78 39.55 11.07
CA GLY A 10 19.44 38.80 10.01
C GLY A 10 18.57 37.65 9.52
N THR A 11 17.63 37.97 8.61
CA THR A 11 17.21 37.15 7.46
C THR A 11 17.14 35.62 7.67
N ASN A 12 16.05 35.14 8.25
CA ASN A 12 15.50 33.83 7.88
C ASN A 12 14.84 34.02 6.50
N GLU A 13 15.66 34.09 5.45
CA GLU A 13 15.18 34.03 4.07
C GLU A 13 14.56 32.64 3.88
N SER A 14 13.23 32.65 4.01
CA SER A 14 12.31 31.57 3.77
C SER A 14 12.81 30.64 2.68
N ILE A 15 13.02 29.38 3.01
CA ILE A 15 12.92 28.31 2.02
C ILE A 15 11.51 28.48 1.43
N LYS A 16 11.40 29.12 0.27
CA LYS A 16 10.15 29.10 -0.49
C LYS A 16 9.89 27.63 -0.76
N GLU A 17 8.88 27.06 -0.11
CA GLU A 17 8.35 25.77 -0.48
C GLU A 17 8.13 25.83 -1.99
N ILE A 18 8.86 25.00 -2.74
CA ILE A 18 8.59 24.81 -4.14
C ILE A 18 7.22 24.11 -4.16
N GLU A 19 6.16 24.89 -4.36
CA GLU A 19 4.84 24.34 -4.60
C GLU A 19 4.84 23.66 -5.96
N ILE A 20 5.19 22.38 -5.97
CA ILE A 20 5.04 21.53 -7.14
C ILE A 20 3.54 21.31 -7.34
N TYR A 21 3.00 21.98 -8.35
CA TYR A 21 1.62 21.79 -8.77
C TYR A 21 1.59 20.93 -10.03
N ILE A 22 1.37 19.63 -9.83
CA ILE A 22 1.13 18.67 -10.90
C ILE A 22 -0.29 18.15 -10.72
N SER A 23 -1.08 18.25 -11.79
CA SER A 23 -2.45 17.74 -11.77
C SER A 23 -2.47 16.23 -12.00
N VAL A 24 -3.46 15.57 -11.41
CA VAL A 24 -3.71 14.13 -11.63
C VAL A 24 -3.87 13.81 -13.11
N LYS A 25 -4.44 14.73 -13.90
CA LYS A 25 -4.59 14.57 -15.35
C LYS A 25 -3.27 14.29 -16.06
N GLU A 26 -2.15 14.85 -15.58
CA GLU A 26 -0.85 14.71 -16.23
C GLU A 26 -0.20 13.33 -16.02
N VAL A 27 -0.65 12.59 -15.00
CA VAL A 27 -0.02 11.32 -14.58
C VAL A 27 -0.97 10.14 -14.53
N MET A 28 -2.29 10.37 -14.60
CA MET A 28 -3.29 9.29 -14.56
C MET A 28 -3.24 8.41 -15.81
N THR A 29 -3.70 7.17 -15.68
CA THR A 29 -4.01 6.31 -16.82
C THR A 29 -5.43 6.60 -17.31
N GLU A 30 -5.57 7.09 -18.55
CA GLU A 30 -6.88 7.42 -19.14
C GLU A 30 -7.71 6.16 -19.49
N LYS A 31 -7.04 5.07 -19.90
CA LYS A 31 -7.71 3.83 -20.30
C LYS A 31 -8.17 3.06 -19.07
N VAL A 32 -9.42 3.27 -18.68
CA VAL A 32 -10.06 2.53 -17.58
C VAL A 32 -10.80 1.32 -18.12
N ILE A 33 -10.52 0.15 -17.54
CA ILE A 33 -11.24 -1.08 -17.83
C ILE A 33 -12.43 -1.20 -16.87
N THR A 34 -13.61 -1.43 -17.42
CA THR A 34 -14.86 -1.57 -16.68
C THR A 34 -15.47 -2.96 -16.82
N THR A 35 -16.35 -3.33 -15.89
CA THR A 35 -17.17 -4.54 -15.96
C THR A 35 -18.55 -4.25 -15.39
N ASP A 36 -19.59 -4.90 -15.92
CA ASP A 36 -20.93 -4.81 -15.33
C ASP A 36 -20.98 -5.51 -13.96
N ILE A 37 -21.84 -4.98 -13.08
CA ILE A 37 -22.01 -5.43 -11.70
C ILE A 37 -22.49 -6.89 -11.56
N GLU A 38 -23.16 -7.43 -12.57
CA GLU A 38 -23.66 -8.81 -12.56
C GLU A 38 -22.65 -9.82 -13.14
N GLU A 39 -21.52 -9.35 -13.67
CA GLU A 39 -20.51 -10.22 -14.28
C GLU A 39 -19.81 -11.12 -13.27
N SER A 40 -19.47 -12.34 -13.70
CA SER A 40 -18.79 -13.31 -12.84
C SER A 40 -17.34 -12.91 -12.52
N ALA A 41 -16.87 -13.32 -11.36
CA ALA A 41 -15.48 -13.18 -10.94
C ALA A 41 -14.49 -13.80 -11.94
N LEU A 42 -14.89 -14.88 -12.62
CA LEU A 42 -14.09 -15.50 -13.67
C LEU A 42 -13.87 -14.52 -14.83
N LYS A 43 -14.92 -13.82 -15.28
CA LYS A 43 -14.80 -12.82 -16.35
C LYS A 43 -13.96 -11.64 -15.89
N VAL A 44 -14.17 -11.15 -14.67
CA VAL A 44 -13.36 -10.07 -14.07
C VAL A 44 -11.87 -10.44 -14.10
N GLY A 45 -11.52 -11.64 -13.63
CA GLY A 45 -10.12 -12.12 -13.66
C GLY A 45 -9.56 -12.24 -15.08
N LYS A 46 -10.34 -12.71 -16.04
CA LYS A 46 -9.93 -12.78 -17.46
C LYS A 46 -9.67 -11.40 -18.05
N GLU A 47 -10.53 -10.42 -17.80
CA GLU A 47 -10.33 -9.05 -18.28
C GLU A 47 -9.12 -8.38 -17.62
N MET A 48 -8.85 -8.65 -16.33
CA MET A 48 -7.63 -8.19 -15.65
C MET A 48 -6.36 -8.67 -16.36
N ILE A 49 -6.29 -9.97 -16.69
CA ILE A 49 -5.13 -10.55 -17.40
C ILE A 49 -5.03 -9.99 -18.82
N LYS A 50 -6.13 -10.02 -19.57
CA LYS A 50 -6.20 -9.57 -20.97
C LYS A 50 -5.76 -8.12 -21.14
N HIS A 51 -6.10 -7.26 -20.19
CA HIS A 51 -5.74 -5.85 -20.22
C HIS A 51 -4.49 -5.51 -19.40
N ASN A 52 -3.86 -6.50 -18.75
CA ASN A 52 -2.72 -6.33 -17.87
C ASN A 52 -2.96 -5.26 -16.78
N VAL A 53 -4.12 -5.35 -16.10
CA VAL A 53 -4.54 -4.40 -15.05
C VAL A 53 -4.82 -5.12 -13.73
N GLY A 54 -4.35 -4.56 -12.61
CA GLY A 54 -4.59 -5.10 -11.27
C GLY A 54 -5.90 -4.63 -10.61
N SER A 55 -6.72 -3.88 -11.34
CA SER A 55 -8.02 -3.42 -10.87
C SER A 55 -9.00 -3.14 -12.02
N ILE A 56 -10.29 -3.35 -11.77
CA ILE A 56 -11.39 -3.07 -12.70
C ILE A 56 -12.45 -2.24 -11.99
N ILE A 57 -12.99 -1.23 -12.69
CA ILE A 57 -14.12 -0.45 -12.19
C ILE A 57 -15.42 -1.17 -12.50
N VAL A 58 -16.28 -1.30 -11.50
CA VAL A 58 -17.59 -1.93 -11.63
C VAL A 58 -18.62 -0.86 -11.95
N THR A 59 -19.40 -1.10 -12.99
CA THR A 59 -20.47 -0.22 -13.45
C THR A 59 -21.83 -0.87 -13.30
N LYS A 60 -22.87 -0.06 -13.06
CA LYS A 60 -24.28 -0.45 -13.13
C LYS A 60 -25.01 0.62 -13.93
N ASN A 61 -25.64 0.25 -15.05
CA ASN A 61 -26.29 1.20 -15.96
C ASN A 61 -25.35 2.37 -16.35
N ASP A 62 -24.11 2.05 -16.73
CA ASP A 62 -23.04 3.01 -17.06
C ASP A 62 -22.55 3.93 -15.92
N GLU A 63 -23.10 3.79 -14.70
CA GLU A 63 -22.62 4.52 -13.52
C GLU A 63 -21.56 3.71 -12.77
N ALA A 64 -20.47 4.37 -12.36
CA ALA A 64 -19.41 3.76 -11.58
C ALA A 64 -19.89 3.51 -10.13
N VAL A 65 -19.94 2.25 -9.70
CA VAL A 65 -20.51 1.86 -8.39
C VAL A 65 -19.51 1.19 -7.45
N GLY A 66 -18.39 0.69 -7.98
CA GLY A 66 -17.37 0.02 -7.17
C GLY A 66 -16.05 -0.19 -7.92
N ILE A 67 -15.08 -0.75 -7.20
CA ILE A 67 -13.80 -1.20 -7.76
C ILE A 67 -13.49 -2.61 -7.25
N ILE A 68 -12.95 -3.45 -8.12
CA ILE A 68 -12.39 -4.76 -7.76
C ILE A 68 -10.90 -4.71 -7.99
N THR A 69 -10.13 -5.20 -7.03
CA THR A 69 -8.67 -5.33 -7.12
C THR A 69 -8.26 -6.80 -7.01
N GLU A 70 -7.01 -7.12 -7.38
CA GLU A 70 -6.41 -8.45 -7.12
C GLU A 70 -6.55 -8.88 -5.66
N ARG A 71 -6.42 -7.94 -4.72
CA ARG A 71 -6.60 -8.20 -3.29
C ARG A 71 -8.02 -8.68 -2.96
N ASP A 72 -9.03 -8.14 -3.63
CA ASP A 72 -10.42 -8.58 -3.45
C ASP A 72 -10.61 -10.00 -3.98
N MET A 73 -10.02 -10.33 -5.13
CA MET A 73 -10.04 -11.69 -5.70
C MET A 73 -9.46 -12.70 -4.70
N VAL A 74 -8.29 -12.41 -4.13
CA VAL A 74 -7.64 -13.27 -3.13
C VAL A 74 -8.49 -13.38 -1.86
N LYS A 75 -8.92 -12.25 -1.29
CA LYS A 75 -9.63 -12.24 0.01
C LYS A 75 -11.05 -12.79 -0.05
N LYS A 76 -11.78 -12.58 -1.15
CA LYS A 76 -13.21 -12.89 -1.23
C LYS A 76 -13.49 -14.20 -1.96
N ILE A 77 -12.57 -14.70 -2.78
CA ILE A 77 -12.70 -15.95 -3.52
C ILE A 77 -11.78 -17.01 -2.92
N ILE A 78 -10.46 -16.82 -3.05
CA ILE A 78 -9.45 -17.83 -2.74
C ILE A 78 -9.47 -18.17 -1.24
N ALA A 79 -9.35 -17.15 -0.39
CA ALA A 79 -9.36 -17.33 1.06
C ALA A 79 -10.67 -17.92 1.62
N LYS A 80 -11.76 -17.86 0.83
CA LYS A 80 -13.07 -18.39 1.22
C LYS A 80 -13.46 -19.67 0.46
N ASN A 81 -12.54 -20.22 -0.33
CA ASN A 81 -12.76 -21.40 -1.18
C ASN A 81 -14.07 -21.32 -2.02
N LYS A 82 -14.36 -20.15 -2.59
CA LYS A 82 -15.54 -19.96 -3.45
C LYS A 82 -15.22 -20.27 -4.91
N LYS A 83 -16.21 -20.81 -5.62
CA LYS A 83 -16.14 -20.97 -7.08
C LYS A 83 -16.33 -19.62 -7.76
N THR A 84 -15.43 -19.28 -8.70
CA THR A 84 -15.43 -18.01 -9.44
C THR A 84 -16.69 -17.78 -10.28
N GLU A 85 -17.38 -18.84 -10.69
CA GLU A 85 -18.61 -18.77 -11.48
C GLU A 85 -19.82 -18.30 -10.64
N ASN A 86 -19.78 -18.53 -9.32
CA ASN A 86 -20.90 -18.26 -8.41
C ASN A 86 -20.74 -16.93 -7.65
N VAL A 87 -19.72 -16.14 -7.99
CA VAL A 87 -19.44 -14.86 -7.34
C VAL A 87 -19.53 -13.77 -8.40
N SER A 88 -20.48 -12.87 -8.24
CA SER A 88 -20.64 -11.70 -9.11
C SER A 88 -19.69 -10.56 -8.72
N ALA A 89 -19.51 -9.61 -9.64
CA ALA A 89 -18.73 -8.40 -9.42
C ALA A 89 -19.29 -7.57 -8.26
N SER A 90 -20.62 -7.50 -8.08
CA SER A 90 -21.26 -6.89 -6.90
C SER A 90 -20.77 -7.45 -5.57
N MET A 91 -20.55 -8.77 -5.48
CA MET A 91 -20.07 -9.41 -4.25
C MET A 91 -18.57 -9.19 -4.02
N LEU A 92 -17.81 -8.93 -5.10
CA LEU A 92 -16.36 -8.71 -5.03
C LEU A 92 -15.98 -7.26 -4.78
N MET A 93 -16.74 -6.31 -5.30
CA MET A 93 -16.33 -4.91 -5.32
C MET A 93 -16.24 -4.31 -3.91
N SER A 94 -15.40 -3.30 -3.80
CA SER A 94 -15.43 -2.35 -2.70
C SER A 94 -16.21 -1.10 -3.15
N SER A 95 -17.02 -0.56 -2.24
CA SER A 95 -17.94 0.56 -2.47
C SER A 95 -18.12 1.34 -1.15
N PRO A 96 -18.35 2.67 -1.16
CA PRO A 96 -18.43 3.55 -2.33
C PRO A 96 -17.06 3.80 -2.97
N LEU A 97 -17.07 4.16 -4.27
CA LEU A 97 -15.87 4.60 -4.98
C LEU A 97 -15.37 5.94 -4.44
N ILE A 98 -14.08 6.01 -4.12
CA ILE A 98 -13.43 7.28 -3.83
C ILE A 98 -12.94 7.88 -5.14
N MET A 99 -13.47 9.08 -5.43
CA MET A 99 -13.35 9.74 -6.72
C MET A 99 -12.72 11.12 -6.57
N ILE A 100 -11.91 11.51 -7.53
CA ILE A 100 -11.25 12.81 -7.58
C ILE A 100 -11.42 13.46 -8.96
N LYS A 101 -11.11 14.76 -9.06
CA LYS A 101 -11.17 15.50 -10.32
C LYS A 101 -9.81 15.40 -11.04
N PRO A 102 -9.76 15.55 -12.38
CA PRO A 102 -8.49 15.60 -13.11
C PRO A 102 -7.58 16.74 -12.65
N SER A 103 -8.17 17.84 -12.18
CA SER A 103 -7.47 19.02 -11.66
C SER A 103 -6.98 18.85 -10.21
N THR A 104 -7.25 17.72 -9.56
CA THR A 104 -6.75 17.46 -8.20
C THR A 104 -5.21 17.41 -8.24
N ASN A 105 -4.56 18.04 -7.27
CA ASN A 105 -3.10 17.97 -7.14
C ASN A 105 -2.69 16.55 -6.71
N VAL A 106 -1.59 16.04 -7.29
CA VAL A 106 -1.03 14.71 -6.98
C VAL A 106 -0.68 14.50 -5.49
N ILE A 107 -0.26 15.56 -4.79
CA ILE A 107 0.00 15.54 -3.34
C ILE A 107 -1.31 15.31 -2.57
N ASP A 108 -2.39 15.97 -2.99
CA ASP A 108 -3.71 15.76 -2.37
C ASP A 108 -4.26 14.37 -2.68
N ALA A 109 -4.06 13.88 -3.91
CA ALA A 109 -4.40 12.50 -4.27
C ALA A 109 -3.65 11.50 -3.37
N SER A 110 -2.35 11.70 -3.13
CA SER A 110 -1.54 10.89 -2.21
C SER A 110 -2.09 10.92 -0.77
N LYS A 111 -2.44 12.11 -0.26
CA LYS A 111 -3.05 12.26 1.07
C LYS A 111 -4.39 11.53 1.18
N ILE A 112 -5.23 11.61 0.14
CA ILE A 112 -6.52 10.89 0.09
C ILE A 112 -6.27 9.37 0.11
N MET A 113 -5.34 8.87 -0.70
CA MET A 113 -4.94 7.46 -0.73
C MET A 113 -4.50 6.97 0.65
N SER A 114 -3.60 7.70 1.30
CA SER A 114 -3.09 7.38 2.64
C SER A 114 -4.21 7.37 3.69
N LYS A 115 -5.03 8.43 3.76
CA LYS A 115 -6.13 8.54 4.73
C LYS A 115 -7.18 7.45 4.56
N ALA A 116 -7.50 7.08 3.33
CA ALA A 116 -8.45 6.02 3.04
C ALA A 116 -7.83 4.61 3.00
N ASN A 117 -6.51 4.48 3.23
CA ASN A 117 -5.74 3.24 3.12
C ASN A 117 -6.00 2.47 1.80
N ILE A 118 -6.03 3.22 0.70
CA ILE A 118 -6.19 2.70 -0.66
C ILE A 118 -5.04 3.15 -1.53
N ARG A 119 -4.79 2.42 -2.61
CA ARG A 119 -3.65 2.66 -3.52
C ARG A 119 -4.07 3.20 -4.88
N ARG A 120 -5.37 3.45 -5.08
CA ARG A 120 -5.96 3.78 -6.38
C ARG A 120 -7.13 4.71 -6.18
N LEU A 121 -7.25 5.74 -7.03
CA LEU A 121 -8.37 6.67 -7.05
C LEU A 121 -8.95 6.73 -8.46
N VAL A 122 -10.27 6.75 -8.56
CA VAL A 122 -10.96 6.93 -9.84
C VAL A 122 -11.04 8.41 -10.15
N VAL A 123 -10.72 8.77 -11.39
CA VAL A 123 -10.77 10.15 -11.86
C VAL A 123 -12.06 10.35 -12.64
N MET A 124 -12.88 11.31 -12.20
CA MET A 124 -14.15 11.63 -12.84
C MET A 124 -14.24 13.09 -13.28
N GLN A 125 -14.83 13.30 -14.44
CA GLN A 125 -15.15 14.61 -14.98
C GLN A 125 -16.53 14.55 -15.62
N ASN A 126 -17.41 15.51 -15.29
CA ASN A 126 -18.75 15.64 -15.86
C ASN A 126 -19.57 14.34 -15.78
N GLY A 127 -19.50 13.63 -14.65
CA GLY A 127 -20.24 12.37 -14.43
C GLY A 127 -19.66 11.15 -15.16
N LYS A 128 -18.52 11.29 -15.86
CA LYS A 128 -17.87 10.19 -16.57
C LYS A 128 -16.53 9.84 -15.94
N ILE A 129 -16.18 8.56 -15.99
CA ILE A 129 -14.83 8.09 -15.69
C ILE A 129 -13.91 8.57 -16.81
N VAL A 130 -12.85 9.29 -16.45
CA VAL A 130 -11.85 9.78 -17.40
C VAL A 130 -10.44 9.24 -17.12
N GLY A 131 -10.25 8.52 -16.01
CA GLY A 131 -8.99 7.90 -15.71
C GLY A 131 -8.97 7.19 -14.36
N ILE A 132 -7.83 6.58 -14.07
CA ILE A 132 -7.47 6.03 -12.77
C ILE A 132 -6.04 6.47 -12.45
N ILE A 133 -5.79 6.83 -11.19
CA ILE A 133 -4.45 7.11 -10.69
C ILE A 133 -4.13 6.15 -9.55
N THR A 134 -2.91 5.64 -9.54
CA THR A 134 -2.38 4.71 -8.55
C THR A 134 -1.21 5.32 -7.78
N ASP A 135 -0.87 4.74 -6.63
CA ASP A 135 0.34 5.10 -5.88
C ASP A 135 1.60 4.96 -6.73
N ARG A 136 1.67 3.97 -7.63
CA ARG A 136 2.76 3.80 -8.60
C ARG A 136 2.85 4.94 -9.60
N ASP A 137 1.73 5.50 -10.04
CA ASP A 137 1.73 6.64 -10.96
C ASP A 137 2.33 7.87 -10.29
N LEU A 138 2.06 8.07 -8.99
CA LEU A 138 2.66 9.17 -8.20
C LEU A 138 4.19 9.06 -8.13
N LEU A 139 4.72 7.84 -8.11
CA LEU A 139 6.17 7.61 -8.10
C LEU A 139 6.85 8.05 -9.41
N THR A 140 6.11 8.23 -10.51
CA THR A 140 6.70 8.65 -11.80
C THR A 140 7.07 10.14 -11.86
N ILE A 141 6.60 10.94 -10.91
CA ILE A 141 6.72 12.41 -10.90
C ILE A 141 8.17 12.89 -10.69
N ALA A 142 8.96 12.17 -9.89
CA ALA A 142 10.33 12.54 -9.57
C ALA A 142 11.28 11.36 -9.88
N PRO A 143 11.65 11.16 -11.16
CA PRO A 143 12.63 10.15 -11.52
C PRO A 143 13.96 10.44 -10.79
N GLY A 144 14.40 9.49 -9.96
CA GLY A 144 15.58 9.60 -9.10
C GLY A 144 15.26 9.67 -7.61
N LEU A 145 14.19 10.36 -7.20
CA LEU A 145 13.79 10.39 -5.78
C LEU A 145 13.33 9.01 -5.31
N ASN A 146 12.67 8.21 -6.15
CA ASN A 146 12.31 6.83 -5.81
C ASN A 146 13.52 5.95 -5.49
N THR A 147 14.60 6.09 -6.26
CA THR A 147 15.82 5.29 -6.05
C THR A 147 16.43 5.66 -4.71
N ILE A 148 16.57 6.96 -4.44
CA ILE A 148 17.06 7.46 -3.16
C ILE A 148 16.15 7.02 -2.02
N LEU A 149 14.82 7.14 -2.17
CA LEU A 149 13.86 6.72 -1.15
C LEU A 149 13.90 5.22 -0.90
N ALA A 150 14.08 4.39 -1.94
CA ALA A 150 14.23 2.95 -1.78
C ALA A 150 15.49 2.61 -0.97
N ASP A 151 16.63 3.22 -1.31
CA ASP A 151 17.89 3.05 -0.58
C ASP A 151 17.75 3.54 0.88
N LEU A 152 17.08 4.67 1.11
CA LEU A 152 16.83 5.21 2.46
C LEU A 152 15.91 4.31 3.29
N ILE A 153 14.87 3.72 2.68
CA ILE A 153 14.01 2.73 3.35
C ILE A 153 14.84 1.51 3.76
N GLU A 154 15.79 1.06 2.93
CA GLU A 154 16.67 -0.06 3.27
C GLU A 154 17.67 0.29 4.39
N ILE A 155 18.23 1.50 4.37
CA ILE A 155 19.11 2.01 5.43
C ILE A 155 18.36 2.07 6.77
N ASN A 156 17.14 2.62 6.76
CA ASN A 156 16.34 2.81 7.97
C ASN A 156 15.63 1.54 8.44
N ARG A 157 15.45 0.52 7.58
CA ARG A 157 14.96 -0.80 8.01
C ARG A 157 15.85 -1.46 9.06
N LYS A 158 17.12 -1.05 9.17
CA LYS A 158 18.02 -1.50 10.26
C LYS A 158 17.72 -0.88 11.62
N GLN A 159 16.92 0.19 11.71
CA GLN A 159 16.58 0.84 12.98
C GLN A 159 15.21 0.44 13.56
N ASP A 160 14.37 -0.27 12.80
CA ASP A 160 13.09 -0.82 13.29
C ASP A 160 13.18 -2.27 13.77
N VAL A 161 14.39 -2.80 14.01
CA VAL A 161 14.59 -4.07 14.75
C VAL A 161 15.09 -3.76 16.16
N MET A 162 14.25 -3.06 16.92
CA MET A 162 14.33 -2.98 18.37
C MET A 162 12.92 -3.12 18.95
N ALA A 163 12.32 -4.30 18.77
CA ALA A 163 11.21 -4.77 19.57
C ALA A 163 11.41 -6.28 19.71
N GLU A 164 11.83 -6.69 20.91
CA GLU A 164 11.84 -8.03 21.51
C GLU A 164 12.02 -9.23 20.55
N GLU A 165 13.17 -9.90 20.65
CA GLU A 165 13.36 -11.26 20.12
C GLU A 165 12.46 -12.26 20.89
N GLU A 166 11.16 -12.22 20.63
CA GLU A 166 10.28 -13.38 20.82
C GLU A 166 10.37 -14.20 19.53
N TYR A 167 11.05 -15.34 19.58
CA TYR A 167 10.97 -16.32 18.50
C TYR A 167 9.51 -16.81 18.41
N GLU A 168 8.77 -16.45 17.35
CA GLU A 168 7.49 -17.09 16.99
C GLU A 168 7.74 -18.55 16.56
N GLY A 169 8.15 -19.38 17.50
CA GLY A 169 8.40 -20.80 17.36
C GLY A 169 9.46 -21.23 16.34
N GLY A 170 10.19 -22.27 16.68
CA GLY A 170 11.24 -22.84 15.84
C GLY A 170 11.54 -24.28 16.21
N ILE A 171 12.51 -24.89 15.55
CA ILE A 171 12.96 -26.24 15.91
C ILE A 171 14.02 -26.15 17.01
N CYS A 172 13.74 -26.72 18.18
CA CYS A 172 14.72 -26.87 19.27
C CYS A 172 15.90 -27.71 18.79
N GLN A 173 17.13 -27.23 18.96
CA GLN A 173 18.35 -27.92 18.53
C GLN A 173 18.80 -29.05 19.47
N GLY A 174 18.17 -29.19 20.65
CA GLY A 174 18.35 -30.34 21.54
C GLY A 174 17.45 -31.52 21.17
N PHE A 175 16.12 -31.30 21.18
CA PHE A 175 15.14 -32.37 20.88
C PHE A 175 14.76 -32.52 19.40
N GLY A 176 14.94 -31.48 18.58
CA GLY A 176 14.60 -31.51 17.14
C GLY A 176 13.11 -31.28 16.81
N TYR A 177 12.29 -30.86 17.78
CA TYR A 177 10.86 -30.56 17.56
C TYR A 177 10.56 -29.07 17.49
N TYR A 178 9.46 -28.72 16.81
CA TYR A 178 8.97 -27.35 16.75
C TYR A 178 8.35 -26.94 18.09
N VAL A 179 8.86 -25.87 18.70
CA VAL A 179 8.44 -25.35 20.00
C VAL A 179 8.23 -23.84 19.88
N GLY A 180 7.17 -23.33 20.50
CA GLY A 180 6.79 -21.91 20.46
C GLY A 180 7.67 -20.99 21.31
N ASP A 181 8.28 -21.52 22.37
CA ASP A 181 9.18 -20.80 23.27
C ASP A 181 10.59 -21.41 23.16
N LEU A 182 11.51 -20.63 22.62
CA LEU A 182 12.91 -20.98 22.42
C LEU A 182 13.79 -19.84 22.87
N ALA A 183 14.93 -20.16 23.47
CA ALA A 183 15.97 -19.18 23.77
C ALA A 183 17.34 -19.67 23.33
N MET A 184 18.24 -18.74 23.05
CA MET A 184 19.63 -19.03 22.72
C MET A 184 20.42 -19.27 24.01
N VAL A 185 20.96 -20.47 24.17
CA VAL A 185 21.87 -20.86 25.26
C VAL A 185 23.13 -21.44 24.63
N ASN A 186 24.31 -20.90 24.98
CA ASN A 186 25.61 -21.36 24.48
C ASN A 186 25.71 -21.50 22.94
N GLY A 187 25.03 -20.61 22.21
CA GLY A 187 25.02 -20.63 20.73
C GLY A 187 24.08 -21.68 20.11
N ARG A 188 23.22 -22.31 20.92
CA ARG A 188 22.15 -23.22 20.48
C ARG A 188 20.78 -22.68 20.83
N ILE A 189 19.80 -22.93 19.97
CA ILE A 189 18.40 -22.55 20.18
C ILE A 189 17.69 -23.71 20.88
N LEU A 190 17.36 -23.54 22.15
CA LEU A 190 16.85 -24.59 23.03
C LEU A 190 15.48 -24.22 23.63
N CYS A 191 14.61 -25.22 23.80
CA CYS A 191 13.39 -25.09 24.60
C CYS A 191 13.70 -25.15 26.10
N GLU A 192 12.77 -24.70 26.93
CA GLU A 192 12.89 -24.69 28.41
C GLU A 192 13.54 -25.96 28.98
N SER A 193 13.02 -27.14 28.61
CA SER A 193 13.55 -28.41 29.11
C SER A 193 14.99 -28.72 28.69
N CYS A 194 15.43 -28.27 27.51
CA CYS A 194 16.83 -28.42 27.09
C CYS A 194 17.76 -27.41 27.76
N ARG A 195 17.23 -26.24 28.17
CA ARG A 195 18.01 -25.21 28.88
C ARG A 195 18.34 -25.69 30.29
N ASP A 196 17.35 -26.24 30.97
CA ASP A 196 17.50 -26.78 32.33
C ASP A 196 18.53 -27.94 32.40
N GLU A 197 18.69 -28.69 31.31
CA GLU A 197 19.69 -29.76 31.20
C GLU A 197 21.11 -29.24 30.90
N GLU A 198 21.27 -28.17 30.12
CA GLU A 198 22.59 -27.57 29.86
C GLU A 198 23.14 -26.83 31.09
N GLU A 199 22.30 -26.19 31.91
CA GLU A 199 22.73 -25.51 33.15
C GLU A 199 23.21 -26.45 34.26
N TYR A 200 22.99 -27.77 34.14
CA TYR A 200 23.41 -28.75 35.16
C TYR A 200 24.84 -29.27 34.97
N TYR A 201 25.51 -28.92 33.86
CA TYR A 201 26.87 -29.37 33.52
C TYR A 201 27.92 -28.25 33.48
N ASP A 202 27.56 -27.02 33.87
CA ASP A 202 28.46 -25.89 34.10
C ASP A 202 28.78 -25.65 35.59
#